data_AF-A0A0B6Y051-F1
#
_entry.id   AF-A0A0B6Y051-F1
#
_cell.length_a   1.000
_cell.length_b   1.000
_cell.length_c   1.000
_cell.angle_alpha   90.00
_cell.angle_beta   90.00
_cell.angle_gamma   90.00
#
_symmetry.space_group_name_H-M   'P 1'
#
loop_
_entity.id
_entity.type
_entity.pdbx_description
1 polymer ?
#
loop_
_entity_poly.entity_id
_entity_poly.type
_entity_poly.pdbx_seq_one_letter_code
_entity_poly.pdbx_strand_id
1 'polypeptide(L)'
;LGLGGDQCIGCRSTSTTDREHCVELILAQGGSWFLAAASQAEISEWRHALCLAVSQGTVENSTPSACIPCCAVLSCNQLFLCHEDLHTKFYRTLGRAQLEDVTGIAFNDVNSTYCIIEFESQETGVSSNQWVLYFSSAQDLQRYKRAISAAWMEIYQVELSVLPIKSVTLQRHCLTLSEQLRQQLTLK
;
A
#
# COMPACT_ATOMS: atom_id res chain seq x y z
N LEU A 1 -9.42 7.54 -0.90
CA LEU A 1 -10.82 7.20 -1.20
C LEU A 1 -10.95 7.13 -2.71
N GLY A 2 -10.87 5.93 -3.28
CA GLY A 2 -10.99 5.72 -4.72
C GLY A 2 -12.45 5.76 -5.12
N LEU A 3 -12.93 6.91 -5.57
CA LEU A 3 -14.18 7.00 -6.32
C LEU A 3 -13.89 6.56 -7.76
N GLY A 4 -13.83 5.25 -7.98
CA GLY A 4 -13.56 4.70 -9.31
C GLY A 4 -14.32 3.40 -9.53
N GLY A 5 -14.98 3.31 -10.69
CA GLY A 5 -15.07 2.06 -11.45
C GLY A 5 -16.28 1.15 -11.29
N ASP A 6 -17.28 1.46 -10.45
CA ASP A 6 -18.48 0.62 -10.25
C ASP A 6 -19.31 1.07 -9.04
N GLN A 7 -18.76 1.86 -8.11
CA GLN A 7 -19.45 2.23 -6.88
C GLN A 7 -20.36 3.47 -7.00
N CYS A 8 -20.14 4.34 -7.98
CA CYS A 8 -20.92 5.57 -8.20
C CYS A 8 -21.54 5.56 -9.60
N ILE A 9 -22.86 5.66 -9.68
CA ILE A 9 -23.63 5.59 -10.94
C ILE A 9 -24.06 6.96 -11.45
N GLY A 10 -23.86 8.02 -10.67
CA GLY A 10 -24.17 9.37 -11.08
C GLY A 10 -24.17 10.37 -9.94
N CYS A 11 -24.40 11.63 -10.28
CA CYS A 11 -24.61 12.69 -9.31
C CYS A 11 -25.76 13.60 -9.73
N ARG A 12 -26.43 14.24 -8.76
CA ARG A 12 -27.43 15.29 -9.03
C ARG A 12 -27.38 16.39 -7.99
N SER A 13 -27.78 17.60 -8.40
CA SER A 13 -27.93 18.72 -7.49
C SER A 13 -29.13 18.48 -6.57
N THR A 14 -28.92 18.70 -5.28
CA THR A 14 -29.98 18.66 -4.27
C THR A 14 -29.92 19.94 -3.45
N SER A 15 -31.09 20.45 -3.09
CA SER A 15 -31.23 21.52 -2.10
C SER A 15 -32.10 20.99 -0.98
N THR A 16 -31.57 21.00 0.24
CA THR A 16 -32.35 20.77 1.45
C THR A 16 -32.46 22.10 2.18
N THR A 17 -33.53 22.28 2.96
CA THR A 17 -33.83 23.53 3.68
C THR A 17 -32.75 23.98 4.67
N ASP A 18 -31.76 23.11 4.95
CA ASP A 18 -30.67 23.35 5.90
C ASP A 18 -29.31 23.53 5.20
N ARG A 19 -29.18 23.19 3.90
CA ARG A 19 -27.92 23.30 3.13
C ARG A 19 -28.21 23.53 1.64
N GLU A 20 -28.06 24.78 1.19
CA GLU A 20 -28.41 25.21 -0.17
C GLU A 20 -27.45 24.72 -1.26
N HIS A 21 -26.21 24.35 -0.92
CA HIS A 21 -25.16 23.99 -1.88
C HIS A 21 -24.78 22.51 -1.76
N CYS A 22 -25.69 21.61 -2.15
CA CYS A 22 -25.45 20.16 -2.03
C CYS A 22 -25.42 19.42 -3.39
N VAL A 23 -24.61 18.37 -3.43
CA VAL A 23 -24.61 17.37 -4.50
C VAL A 23 -24.82 15.98 -3.89
N GLU A 24 -25.75 15.24 -4.47
CA GLU A 24 -25.99 13.84 -4.16
C GLU A 24 -25.18 12.97 -5.12
N LEU A 25 -24.37 12.06 -4.58
CA LEU A 25 -23.70 10.99 -5.31
C LEU A 25 -24.52 9.71 -5.14
N ILE A 26 -24.94 9.09 -6.24
CA ILE A 26 -25.77 7.89 -6.25
C ILE A 26 -24.84 6.68 -6.35
N LEU A 27 -24.97 5.74 -5.40
CA LEU A 27 -24.11 4.56 -5.34
C LEU A 27 -24.74 3.36 -6.05
N ALA A 28 -23.92 2.49 -6.64
CA ALA A 28 -24.40 1.31 -7.37
C ALA A 28 -25.01 0.23 -6.49
N GLN A 29 -24.57 0.11 -5.23
CA GLN A 29 -25.07 -0.89 -4.27
C GLN A 29 -26.34 -0.43 -3.53
N GLY A 30 -26.96 0.66 -3.98
CA GLY A 30 -28.08 1.31 -3.30
C GLY A 30 -27.59 2.25 -2.20
N GLY A 31 -28.18 3.45 -2.16
CA GLY A 31 -27.81 4.51 -1.23
C GLY A 31 -27.19 5.73 -1.93
N SER A 32 -27.05 6.81 -1.17
CA SER A 32 -26.54 8.09 -1.67
C SER A 32 -25.61 8.75 -0.64
N TRP A 33 -24.58 9.44 -1.14
CA TRP A 33 -23.78 10.36 -0.34
C TRP A 33 -24.15 11.80 -0.66
N PHE A 34 -24.16 12.65 0.37
CA PHE A 34 -24.42 14.07 0.22
C PHE A 34 -23.15 14.85 0.55
N LEU A 35 -22.69 15.65 -0.40
CA LEU A 35 -21.62 16.60 -0.20
C LEU A 35 -22.25 18.00 -0.13
N ALA A 36 -21.86 18.77 0.87
CA ALA A 36 -22.28 20.16 1.03
C ALA A 36 -21.06 21.07 0.93
N ALA A 37 -21.17 22.11 0.13
CA ALA A 37 -20.13 23.13 -0.03
C ALA A 37 -20.49 24.40 0.74
N ALA A 38 -19.49 25.25 0.98
CA ALA A 38 -19.70 26.56 1.60
C ALA A 38 -20.26 27.59 0.59
N SER A 39 -20.19 27.30 -0.71
CA SER A 39 -20.67 28.22 -1.75
C SER A 39 -21.16 27.52 -3.03
N GLN A 40 -21.95 28.26 -3.81
CA GLN A 40 -22.40 27.83 -5.14
C GLN A 40 -21.26 27.62 -6.14
N ALA A 41 -20.17 28.38 -6.01
CA ALA A 41 -19.00 28.26 -6.88
C ALA A 41 -18.26 26.94 -6.63
N GLU A 42 -18.02 26.63 -5.35
CA GLU A 42 -17.34 25.41 -4.90
C GLU A 42 -18.12 24.14 -5.29
N ILE A 43 -19.44 24.11 -5.07
CA ILE A 43 -20.25 22.95 -5.49
C ILE A 43 -20.29 22.77 -7.01
N SER A 44 -20.19 23.86 -7.77
CA SER A 44 -20.15 23.83 -9.23
C SER A 44 -18.82 23.30 -9.74
N GLU A 45 -17.70 23.67 -9.10
CA GLU A 45 -16.36 23.15 -9.39
C GLU A 45 -16.29 21.65 -9.11
N TRP A 46 -16.77 21.20 -7.94
CA TRP A 46 -16.79 19.78 -7.60
C TRP A 46 -17.61 18.96 -8.58
N ARG A 47 -18.78 19.47 -8.98
CA ARG A 47 -19.63 18.82 -9.98
C ARG A 47 -18.92 18.70 -11.33
N HIS A 48 -18.25 19.77 -11.77
CA HIS A 48 -17.51 19.75 -13.02
C HIS A 48 -16.37 18.73 -12.98
N ALA A 49 -15.59 18.70 -11.89
CA ALA A 49 -14.53 17.73 -11.68
C ALA A 49 -15.04 16.28 -11.69
N LEU A 50 -16.17 16.02 -11.04
CA LEU A 50 -16.82 14.70 -11.04
C LEU A 50 -17.27 14.28 -12.44
N CYS A 51 -17.92 15.17 -13.19
CA CYS A 51 -18.34 14.89 -14.57
C CYS A 51 -17.14 14.65 -15.50
N LEU A 52 -16.08 15.45 -15.36
CA LEU A 52 -14.85 15.28 -16.12
C LEU A 52 -14.21 13.91 -15.83
N ALA A 53 -14.07 13.54 -14.56
CA ALA A 53 -13.51 12.25 -14.16
C ALA A 53 -14.30 11.06 -14.73
N VAL A 54 -15.64 11.15 -14.76
CA VAL A 54 -16.50 10.14 -15.39
C VAL A 54 -16.32 10.12 -16.91
N SER A 55 -16.32 11.29 -17.57
CA SER A 55 -16.24 11.39 -19.03
C SER A 55 -14.90 10.93 -19.61
N GLN A 56 -13.83 11.08 -18.84
CA GLN A 56 -12.50 10.63 -19.24
C GLN A 56 -12.38 9.10 -19.19
N GLY A 57 -13.32 8.44 -18.51
CA GLY A 57 -13.24 7.01 -18.20
C GLY A 57 -12.06 6.75 -17.27
N THR A 58 -12.29 6.05 -16.16
CA THR A 58 -11.17 5.36 -15.52
C THR A 58 -10.66 4.34 -16.52
N VAL A 59 -9.51 4.62 -17.13
CA VAL A 59 -8.70 3.57 -17.75
C VAL A 59 -8.51 2.54 -16.64
N GLU A 60 -9.15 1.38 -16.79
CA GLU A 60 -8.86 0.20 -16.01
C GLU A 60 -7.43 -0.22 -16.33
N ASN A 61 -6.46 0.52 -15.81
CA ASN A 61 -5.15 -0.02 -15.54
C ASN A 61 -5.43 -1.09 -14.48
N SER A 62 -5.58 -2.33 -14.93
CA SER A 62 -5.39 -3.59 -14.21
C SER A 62 -5.35 -3.39 -12.70
N THR A 63 -6.40 -3.85 -11.98
CA THR A 63 -6.48 -3.90 -10.51
C THR A 63 -5.11 -3.60 -9.89
N PRO A 64 -4.87 -2.39 -9.32
CA PRO A 64 -3.53 -1.93 -9.02
C PRO A 64 -2.82 -3.06 -8.30
N SER A 65 -1.75 -3.59 -8.91
CA SER A 65 -1.04 -4.73 -8.35
C SER A 65 -0.77 -4.40 -6.89
N ALA A 66 -1.37 -5.16 -5.97
CA ALA A 66 -1.33 -4.84 -4.54
C ALA A 66 0.12 -4.81 -4.02
N CYS A 67 1.06 -5.36 -4.80
CA CYS A 67 2.49 -5.24 -4.60
C CYS A 67 3.19 -4.62 -5.82
N ILE A 68 4.13 -3.73 -5.55
CA ILE A 68 5.04 -3.16 -6.54
C ILE A 68 6.32 -4.01 -6.53
N PRO A 69 6.75 -4.60 -7.67
CA PRO A 69 8.03 -5.28 -7.75
C PRO A 69 9.15 -4.31 -7.37
N CYS A 70 10.05 -4.71 -6.48
CA CYS A 70 11.10 -3.82 -6.01
C CYS A 70 12.39 -4.57 -5.68
N CYS A 71 13.46 -3.80 -5.60
CA CYS A 71 14.72 -4.22 -5.01
C CYS A 71 14.72 -3.76 -3.55
N ALA A 72 15.03 -4.68 -2.65
CA ALA A 72 15.35 -4.38 -1.26
C ALA A 72 16.86 -4.25 -1.11
N VAL A 73 17.32 -3.06 -0.74
CA VAL A 73 18.74 -2.73 -0.55
C VAL A 73 18.99 -2.45 0.92
N LEU A 74 19.91 -3.21 1.50
CA LEU A 74 20.42 -2.99 2.84
C LEU A 74 21.78 -2.31 2.73
N SER A 75 21.88 -1.10 3.28
CA SER A 75 23.13 -0.39 3.48
C SER A 75 23.57 -0.50 4.95
N CYS A 76 24.72 0.09 5.29
CA CYS A 76 25.33 -0.04 6.62
C CYS A 76 24.40 0.34 7.77
N ASN A 77 23.45 1.27 7.59
CA ASN A 77 22.49 1.65 8.63
C ASN A 77 21.09 1.96 8.09
N GLN A 78 20.80 1.63 6.83
CA GLN A 78 19.52 2.02 6.22
C GLN A 78 18.97 0.92 5.32
N LEU A 79 17.65 0.80 5.35
CA LEU A 79 16.85 -0.01 4.45
C LEU A 79 16.29 0.89 3.35
N PHE A 80 16.43 0.44 2.10
CA PHE A 80 15.85 1.09 0.94
C PHE A 80 15.04 0.10 0.12
N LEU A 81 13.85 0.52 -0.31
CA LEU A 81 13.07 -0.17 -1.32
C LEU A 81 13.05 0.73 -2.56
N CYS A 82 13.42 0.19 -3.72
CA CYS A 82 13.37 0.93 -4.98
C CYS A 82 12.78 0.08 -6.11
N HIS A 83 12.12 0.73 -7.05
CA HIS A 83 11.59 0.14 -8.27
C HIS A 83 12.34 0.72 -9.46
N GLU A 84 12.93 -0.14 -10.29
CA GLU A 84 13.48 0.28 -11.59
C GLU A 84 12.34 0.41 -12.60
N ASP A 85 12.14 1.62 -13.12
CA ASP A 85 11.36 1.80 -14.34
C ASP A 85 12.23 1.38 -15.53
N LEU A 86 11.91 0.22 -16.10
CA LEU A 86 12.66 -0.37 -17.21
C LEU A 86 12.64 0.48 -18.49
N HIS A 87 11.67 1.39 -18.66
CA HIS A 87 11.58 2.27 -19.83
C HIS A 87 12.52 3.46 -19.69
N THR A 88 12.52 4.09 -18.53
CA THR A 88 13.30 5.32 -18.29
C THR A 88 14.67 5.07 -17.67
N LYS A 89 14.93 3.83 -17.22
CA LYS A 89 16.10 3.44 -16.40
C LYS A 89 16.23 4.26 -15.11
N PHE A 90 15.12 4.82 -14.65
CA PHE A 90 15.05 5.59 -13.41
C PHE A 90 14.68 4.66 -12.24
N TYR A 91 15.35 4.85 -11.11
CA TYR A 91 15.02 4.17 -9.86
C TYR A 91 14.11 5.07 -9.02
N ARG A 92 12.88 4.63 -8.79
CA ARG A 92 11.95 5.28 -7.87
C ARG A 92 12.10 4.66 -6.48
N THR A 93 12.37 5.48 -5.47
CA THR A 93 12.30 5.05 -4.06
C THR A 93 10.84 4.78 -3.69
N LEU A 94 10.58 3.58 -3.15
CA LEU A 94 9.27 3.17 -2.62
C LEU A 94 9.19 3.32 -1.10
N GLY A 95 10.33 3.13 -0.42
CA GLY A 95 10.42 3.20 1.04
C GLY A 95 11.86 3.37 1.47
N ARG A 96 12.05 4.08 2.58
CA ARG A 96 13.33 4.24 3.27
C ARG A 96 13.06 4.19 4.78
N ALA A 97 13.91 3.49 5.50
CA ALA A 97 13.89 3.45 6.96
C ALA A 97 15.32 3.35 7.48
N GLN A 98 15.58 3.92 8.65
CA GLN A 98 16.83 3.63 9.35
C GLN A 98 16.76 2.22 9.91
N LEU A 99 17.92 1.58 10.03
CA LEU A 99 17.96 0.28 10.70
C LEU A 99 17.60 0.44 12.18
N GLU A 100 17.94 1.57 12.81
CA GLU A 100 17.60 1.89 14.21
C GLU A 100 16.08 1.92 14.48
N ASP A 101 15.28 2.27 13.46
CA ASP A 101 13.83 2.32 13.57
C ASP A 101 13.20 0.92 13.59
N VAL A 102 13.94 -0.15 13.24
CA VAL A 102 13.39 -1.51 13.18
C VAL A 102 13.22 -2.06 14.59
N THR A 103 11.98 -2.36 14.97
CA THR A 103 11.65 -2.95 16.29
C THR A 103 11.62 -4.47 16.25
N GLY A 104 11.41 -5.06 15.08
CA GLY A 104 11.44 -6.49 14.91
C GLY A 104 11.08 -6.92 13.49
N ILE A 105 11.28 -8.21 13.21
CA ILE A 105 10.83 -8.83 11.97
C ILE A 105 9.96 -10.01 12.31
N ALA A 106 8.74 -9.99 11.78
CA ALA A 106 7.80 -11.10 11.91
C ALA A 106 7.91 -12.06 10.72
N PHE A 107 8.08 -13.34 11.04
CA PHE A 107 8.07 -14.43 10.07
C PHE A 107 6.93 -15.39 10.37
N ASN A 108 6.55 -16.17 9.38
CA ASN A 108 5.68 -17.32 9.55
C ASN A 108 6.52 -18.60 9.41
N ASP A 109 6.41 -19.52 10.37
CA ASP A 109 7.30 -20.68 10.51
C ASP A 109 7.10 -21.74 9.42
N VAL A 110 5.99 -21.71 8.69
CA VAL A 110 5.67 -22.70 7.65
C VAL A 110 5.91 -22.13 6.25
N ASN A 111 7.07 -22.45 5.64
CA ASN A 111 7.41 -22.25 4.22
C ASN A 111 6.91 -20.91 3.61
N SER A 112 6.97 -19.84 4.40
CA SER A 112 6.54 -18.52 3.97
C SER A 112 7.49 -17.97 2.93
N THR A 113 6.96 -17.19 1.99
CA THR A 113 7.75 -16.36 1.08
C THR A 113 7.49 -14.89 1.33
N TYR A 114 7.10 -14.54 2.54
CA TYR A 114 6.95 -13.14 2.95
C TYR A 114 7.39 -12.95 4.40
N CYS A 115 7.75 -11.72 4.74
CA CYS A 115 7.94 -11.26 6.12
C CYS A 115 7.33 -9.88 6.33
N ILE A 116 7.24 -9.48 7.59
CA ILE A 116 6.78 -8.16 8.01
C ILE A 116 7.90 -7.53 8.81
N ILE A 117 8.34 -6.34 8.41
CA ILE A 117 9.28 -5.52 9.18
C ILE A 117 8.45 -4.56 10.01
N GLU A 118 8.64 -4.55 11.32
CA GLU A 118 7.98 -3.63 12.24
C GLU A 118 8.92 -2.47 12.55
N PHE A 119 8.38 -1.26 12.52
CA PHE A 119 9.13 -0.05 12.84
C PHE A 119 8.63 0.56 14.16
N GLU A 120 9.49 1.31 14.83
CA GLU A 120 9.07 2.16 15.93
C GLU A 120 8.09 3.20 15.39
N SER A 121 6.95 3.37 16.06
CA SER A 121 5.91 4.30 15.65
C SER A 121 6.34 5.73 15.95
N GLN A 122 7.14 6.32 15.07
CA GLN A 122 7.57 7.72 15.16
C GLN A 122 7.24 8.39 13.81
N GLU A 123 6.28 9.32 13.79
CA GLU A 123 6.17 10.27 12.67
C GLU A 123 7.49 11.06 12.62
N THR A 124 8.26 11.14 11.54
CA THR A 124 7.94 11.54 10.17
C THR A 124 8.91 10.89 9.19
N GLY A 125 8.42 10.24 8.12
CA GLY A 125 9.25 9.76 7.00
C GLY A 125 9.17 8.26 6.68
N VAL A 126 8.65 7.43 7.59
CA VAL A 126 8.36 6.02 7.29
C VAL A 126 6.94 5.92 6.73
N SER A 127 6.79 5.37 5.53
CA SER A 127 5.53 5.32 4.78
C SER A 127 4.46 4.38 5.37
N SER A 128 4.80 3.60 6.39
CA SER A 128 3.88 2.77 7.18
C SER A 128 4.58 2.21 8.42
N ASN A 129 3.84 1.96 9.52
CA ASN A 129 4.38 1.36 10.75
C ASN A 129 4.94 -0.07 10.54
N GLN A 130 4.64 -0.67 9.40
CA GLN A 130 5.10 -2.01 9.01
C GLN A 130 5.32 -2.08 7.50
N TRP A 131 6.36 -2.77 7.06
CA TRP A 131 6.52 -3.15 5.64
C TRP A 131 6.27 -4.64 5.46
N VAL A 132 5.43 -4.99 4.50
CA VAL A 132 5.23 -6.39 4.09
C VAL A 132 6.05 -6.64 2.82
N LEU A 133 7.01 -7.55 2.90
CA LEU A 133 7.88 -7.91 1.78
C LEU A 133 7.57 -9.32 1.31
N TYR A 134 7.37 -9.47 0.00
CA TYR A 134 7.14 -10.76 -0.66
C TYR A 134 8.36 -11.13 -1.49
N PHE A 135 8.73 -12.40 -1.45
CA PHE A 135 9.90 -12.97 -2.09
C PHE A 135 9.50 -14.03 -3.09
N SER A 136 10.31 -14.21 -4.13
CA SER A 136 10.15 -15.26 -5.15
C SER A 136 10.27 -16.66 -4.56
N SER A 137 11.09 -16.83 -3.53
CA SER A 137 11.34 -18.13 -2.90
C SER A 137 11.59 -18.00 -1.39
N ALA A 138 11.43 -19.10 -0.67
CA ALA A 138 11.77 -19.16 0.74
C ALA A 138 13.28 -18.96 0.94
N GLN A 139 14.11 -19.33 -0.04
CA GLN A 139 15.55 -19.11 0.01
C GLN A 139 15.90 -17.62 -0.04
N ASP A 140 15.21 -16.84 -0.87
CA ASP A 140 15.42 -15.38 -0.97
C ASP A 140 15.01 -14.68 0.34
N LEU A 141 13.88 -15.11 0.92
CA LEU A 141 13.47 -14.66 2.26
C LEU A 141 14.53 -14.98 3.32
N GLN A 142 15.10 -16.21 3.32
CA GLN A 142 16.15 -16.58 4.26
C GLN A 142 17.45 -15.80 4.03
N ARG A 143 17.82 -15.50 2.78
CA ARG A 143 18.98 -14.65 2.46
C ARG A 143 18.77 -13.25 3.02
N TYR A 144 17.60 -12.66 2.80
CA TYR A 144 17.25 -11.35 3.35
C TYR A 144 17.29 -11.35 4.88
N LYS A 145 16.67 -12.35 5.53
CA LYS A 145 16.71 -12.54 6.99
C LYS A 145 18.14 -12.55 7.53
N ARG A 146 19.04 -13.34 6.93
CA ARG A 146 20.44 -13.39 7.38
C ARG A 146 21.14 -12.05 7.19
N ALA A 147 20.93 -11.38 6.06
CA ALA A 147 21.56 -10.10 5.78
C ALA A 147 21.16 -9.01 6.79
N ILE A 148 19.85 -8.85 7.03
CA ILE A 148 19.35 -7.84 7.98
C ILE A 148 19.73 -8.17 9.43
N SER A 149 19.68 -9.44 9.84
CA SER A 149 20.14 -9.85 11.17
C SER A 149 21.65 -9.64 11.35
N ALA A 150 22.46 -9.89 10.32
CA ALA A 150 23.90 -9.65 10.38
C ALA A 150 24.22 -8.15 10.48
N ALA A 151 23.58 -7.30 9.67
CA ALA A 151 23.77 -5.86 9.74
C ALA A 151 23.32 -5.28 11.09
N TRP A 152 22.20 -5.77 11.63
CA TRP A 152 21.73 -5.38 12.96
C TRP A 152 22.74 -5.79 14.04
N MET A 153 23.21 -7.04 14.01
CA MET A 153 24.19 -7.56 14.97
C MET A 153 25.51 -6.78 14.90
N GLU A 154 25.94 -6.38 13.70
CA GLU A 154 27.15 -5.59 13.51
C GLU A 154 27.07 -4.21 14.18
N ILE A 155 25.93 -3.52 14.07
CA ILE A 155 25.76 -2.18 14.65
C ILE A 155 25.44 -2.24 16.14
N TYR A 156 24.48 -3.06 16.54
CA TYR A 156 23.89 -3.03 17.88
C TYR A 156 24.45 -4.08 18.82
N GLN A 157 25.27 -5.01 18.31
CA GLN A 157 25.92 -6.06 19.09
C GLN A 157 24.92 -6.95 19.86
N VAL A 158 23.68 -7.04 19.38
CA VAL A 158 22.60 -7.89 19.91
C VAL A 158 21.81 -8.52 18.77
N GLU A 159 21.11 -9.62 19.03
CA GLU A 159 20.27 -10.26 18.02
C GLU A 159 19.03 -9.42 17.68
N LEU A 160 18.67 -9.39 16.39
CA LEU A 160 17.44 -8.75 15.94
C LEU A 160 16.22 -9.55 16.41
N SER A 161 15.24 -8.86 17.00
CA SER A 161 14.01 -9.49 17.48
C SER A 161 13.22 -10.16 16.35
N VAL A 162 13.09 -11.48 16.42
CA VAL A 162 12.28 -12.28 15.50
C VAL A 162 10.96 -12.64 16.18
N LEU A 163 9.85 -12.21 15.61
CA LEU A 163 8.52 -12.32 16.22
C LEU A 163 7.57 -13.21 15.39
N PRO A 164 6.57 -13.84 16.02
CA PRO A 164 5.45 -14.41 15.28
C PRO A 164 4.50 -13.29 14.80
N ILE A 165 3.81 -13.51 13.68
CA ILE A 165 2.80 -12.58 13.18
C ILE A 165 1.59 -12.61 14.12
N LYS A 166 1.33 -11.48 14.82
CA LYS A 166 0.27 -11.38 15.84
C LYS A 166 -1.14 -11.29 15.25
N SER A 167 -1.29 -10.58 14.13
CA SER A 167 -2.60 -10.33 13.52
C SER A 167 -2.98 -11.46 12.56
N VAL A 168 -3.96 -12.27 12.95
CA VAL A 168 -4.51 -13.36 12.12
C VAL A 168 -5.08 -12.83 10.81
N THR A 169 -5.71 -11.64 10.83
CA THR A 169 -6.27 -11.01 9.62
C THR A 169 -5.16 -10.60 8.64
N LEU A 170 -4.09 -10.00 9.16
CA LEU A 170 -2.93 -9.62 8.35
C LEU A 170 -2.22 -10.86 7.79
N GLN A 171 -2.01 -11.88 8.62
CA GLN A 171 -1.43 -13.14 8.20
C GLN A 171 -2.23 -13.78 7.07
N ARG A 172 -3.56 -13.84 7.19
CA ARG A 172 -4.44 -14.38 6.15
C ARG A 172 -4.33 -13.57 4.86
N HIS A 173 -4.34 -12.25 4.96
CA HIS A 173 -4.18 -11.38 3.80
C HIS A 173 -2.83 -11.61 3.10
N CYS A 174 -1.73 -11.67 3.86
CA CYS A 174 -0.41 -11.92 3.32
C CYS A 174 -0.29 -13.30 2.67
N LEU A 175 -0.90 -14.33 3.25
CA LEU A 175 -0.94 -15.67 2.66
C LEU A 175 -1.66 -15.68 1.31
N THR A 176 -2.89 -15.14 1.27
CA THR A 176 -3.67 -15.05 0.02
C THR A 176 -2.91 -14.29 -1.07
N LEU A 177 -2.31 -13.15 -0.74
CA LEU A 177 -1.57 -12.36 -1.71
C LEU A 177 -0.28 -13.07 -2.17
N SER A 178 0.42 -13.75 -1.26
CA SER A 178 1.59 -14.57 -1.60
C SER A 178 1.25 -15.69 -2.57
N GLU A 179 0.08 -16.33 -2.43
CA GLU A 179 -0.37 -17.39 -3.36
C GLU A 179 -0.72 -16.81 -4.74
N GLN A 180 -1.41 -15.67 -4.78
CA GLN A 180 -1.74 -14.97 -6.02
C GLN A 180 -0.47 -14.54 -6.78
N LEU A 181 0.51 -13.95 -6.08
CA LEU A 181 1.78 -13.54 -6.67
C LEU A 181 2.56 -14.74 -7.25
N ARG A 182 2.55 -15.89 -6.57
CA ARG A 182 3.17 -17.12 -7.10
C ARG A 182 2.50 -17.59 -8.38
N GLN A 183 1.17 -17.60 -8.42
CA GLN A 183 0.42 -17.98 -9.63
C GLN A 183 0.76 -17.08 -10.81
N GLN A 184 0.85 -15.76 -10.58
CA GLN A 184 1.23 -14.79 -11.62
C GLN A 184 2.68 -14.97 -12.12
N LEU A 185 3.59 -15.42 -11.25
CA LEU A 185 4.98 -15.67 -11.60
C LEU A 185 5.19 -17.00 -12.34
N THR A 186 4.38 -18.04 -12.08
CA THR A 186 4.44 -19.32 -12.82
C THR A 186 3.73 -19.30 -14.17
N LEU A 187 2.90 -18.28 -14.45
CA LEU A 187 2.19 -18.12 -15.73
C LEU A 187 2.99 -17.33 -16.78
N LYS A 188 4.26 -16.99 -16.51
CA LYS A 188 5.20 -16.40 -17.46
C LYS A 188 6.24 -17.42 -17.90
#